data_AF-A0A5J4JCJ2-F1
#
_entry.id   AF-A0A5J4JCJ2-F1
#
_cell.length_a   1.000
_cell.length_b   1.000
_cell.length_c   1.000
_cell.angle_alpha   90.00
_cell.angle_beta   90.00
_cell.angle_gamma   90.00
#
_symmetry.space_group_name_H-M   'P 1'
#
loop_
_entity.id
_entity.type
_entity.pdbx_description
1 polymer ?
#
loop_
_entity_poly.entity_id
_entity_poly.type
_entity_poly.pdbx_seq_one_letter_code
_entity_poly.pdbx_strand_id
1 'polypeptide(L)'
;MQKWLQEGYTKKEVYHAAFIAEHSGKKMEAVLQYYKKHKSWKETATHFGVDVGKIRAEHHEAKEHFYAANKENIIRYLAQYNGRSRADIEKYARREEDRHFLILASALAKLGHKNLDTVMKMHRSGNDPQEIIESLKVDRHALFKEVRSIHEAIQGTSTRPPN
;
A
#
# COMPACT_ATOMS: atom_id res chain seq x y z
N MET A 1 -16.26 -12.79 0.98
CA MET A 1 -15.24 -13.19 1.98
C MET A 1 -15.85 -14.04 3.11
N GLN A 2 -16.95 -13.62 3.74
CA GLN A 2 -17.54 -14.31 4.89
C GLN A 2 -17.91 -15.78 4.65
N LYS A 3 -18.49 -16.12 3.48
CA LYS A 3 -18.75 -17.50 3.03
C LYS A 3 -17.54 -18.42 3.21
N TRP A 4 -16.38 -18.02 2.68
CA TRP A 4 -15.17 -18.86 2.69
C TRP A 4 -14.59 -19.06 4.09
N LEU A 5 -14.70 -18.04 4.95
CA LEU A 5 -14.29 -18.17 6.34
C LEU A 5 -15.16 -19.18 7.09
N GLN A 6 -16.46 -19.21 6.81
CA GLN A 6 -17.38 -20.22 7.36
C GLN A 6 -17.06 -21.64 6.85
N GLU A 7 -16.55 -21.77 5.63
CA GLU A 7 -16.10 -23.04 5.04
C GLU A 7 -14.70 -23.50 5.52
N GLY A 8 -14.15 -22.83 6.53
CA GLY A 8 -12.89 -23.19 7.18
C GLY A 8 -11.63 -22.67 6.51
N TYR A 9 -11.75 -21.77 5.53
CA TYR A 9 -10.58 -21.12 4.94
C TYR A 9 -10.09 -19.96 5.82
N THR A 10 -8.78 -19.80 5.91
CA THR A 10 -8.16 -18.64 6.53
C THR A 10 -8.29 -17.40 5.64
N LYS A 11 -8.25 -16.20 6.23
CA LYS A 11 -8.22 -14.94 5.47
C LYS A 11 -7.10 -14.94 4.41
N LYS A 12 -5.91 -15.45 4.77
CA LYS A 12 -4.74 -15.51 3.89
C LYS A 12 -5.01 -16.39 2.67
N GLU A 13 -5.63 -17.56 2.86
CA GLU A 13 -6.00 -18.44 1.75
C GLU A 13 -7.05 -17.81 0.83
N VAL A 14 -8.05 -17.13 1.40
CA VAL A 14 -9.06 -16.40 0.62
C VAL A 14 -8.41 -15.29 -0.22
N TYR A 15 -7.43 -14.56 0.32
CA TYR A 15 -6.71 -13.53 -0.43
C TYR A 15 -5.86 -14.12 -1.57
N HIS A 16 -5.11 -15.20 -1.32
CA HIS A 16 -4.34 -15.85 -2.38
C HIS A 16 -5.24 -16.39 -3.48
N ALA A 17 -6.37 -17.02 -3.12
CA ALA A 17 -7.31 -17.50 -4.10
C ALA A 17 -7.96 -16.36 -4.89
N ALA A 18 -8.27 -15.23 -4.23
CA ALA A 18 -8.82 -14.05 -4.89
C ALA A 18 -7.89 -13.50 -5.94
N PHE A 19 -6.61 -13.35 -5.57
CA PHE A 19 -5.56 -12.91 -6.47
C PHE A 19 -5.45 -13.81 -7.70
N ILE A 20 -5.38 -15.14 -7.51
CA ILE A 20 -5.27 -16.08 -8.62
C ILE A 20 -6.55 -16.06 -9.48
N ALA A 21 -7.73 -16.02 -8.87
CA ALA A 21 -9.01 -15.97 -9.57
C ALA A 21 -9.13 -14.72 -10.48
N GLU A 22 -8.76 -13.55 -9.95
CA GLU A 22 -8.73 -12.28 -10.68
C GLU A 22 -7.82 -12.34 -11.91
N HIS A 23 -6.59 -12.82 -11.75
CA HIS A 23 -5.59 -12.83 -12.82
C HIS A 23 -5.71 -14.00 -13.79
N SER A 24 -6.41 -15.08 -13.41
CA SER A 24 -6.69 -16.22 -14.29
C SER A 24 -8.05 -16.14 -14.99
N GLY A 25 -8.92 -15.21 -14.56
CA GLY A 25 -10.33 -15.16 -14.97
C GLY A 25 -11.14 -16.38 -14.49
N LYS A 26 -10.64 -17.17 -13.54
CA LYS A 26 -11.32 -18.35 -13.00
C LYS A 26 -12.11 -18.03 -11.74
N LYS A 27 -13.07 -18.90 -11.41
CA LYS A 27 -13.89 -18.76 -10.20
C LYS A 27 -13.06 -19.06 -8.95
N MET A 28 -13.29 -18.28 -7.90
CA MET A 28 -12.68 -18.45 -6.57
C MET A 28 -12.85 -19.88 -6.04
N GLU A 29 -14.04 -20.45 -6.20
CA GLU A 29 -14.40 -21.83 -5.84
C GLU A 29 -13.37 -22.83 -6.40
N ALA A 30 -13.03 -22.72 -7.69
CA ALA A 30 -12.14 -23.65 -8.37
C ALA A 30 -10.70 -23.54 -7.84
N VAL A 31 -10.25 -22.31 -7.58
CA VAL A 31 -8.92 -22.04 -7.04
C VAL A 31 -8.78 -22.61 -5.63
N LEU A 32 -9.76 -22.37 -4.76
CA LEU A 32 -9.76 -22.88 -3.39
C LEU A 32 -9.86 -24.41 -3.31
N GLN A 33 -10.60 -25.04 -4.22
CA GLN A 33 -10.68 -26.50 -4.31
C GLN A 33 -9.36 -27.12 -4.78
N TYR A 34 -8.71 -26.52 -5.79
CA TYR A 34 -7.40 -26.97 -6.25
C TYR A 34 -6.36 -26.83 -5.13
N TYR A 35 -6.30 -25.67 -4.48
CA TYR A 35 -5.39 -25.47 -3.35
C TYR A 35 -5.63 -26.47 -2.21
N LYS A 36 -6.90 -26.82 -1.89
CA LYS A 36 -7.18 -27.83 -0.85
C LYS A 36 -6.56 -29.19 -1.15
N LYS A 37 -6.47 -29.59 -2.42
CA LYS A 37 -5.89 -30.87 -2.85
C LYS A 37 -4.36 -30.85 -2.87
N HIS A 38 -3.77 -29.77 -3.38
CA HIS A 38 -2.33 -29.69 -3.64
C HIS A 38 -1.52 -29.01 -2.53
N LYS A 39 -2.18 -28.21 -1.68
CA LYS A 39 -1.60 -27.46 -0.55
C LYS A 39 -0.42 -26.55 -0.92
N SER A 40 -0.30 -26.17 -2.20
CA SER A 40 0.77 -25.31 -2.73
C SER A 40 0.20 -24.16 -3.54
N TRP A 41 0.47 -22.93 -3.11
CA TRP A 41 0.05 -21.73 -3.85
C TRP A 41 0.82 -21.53 -5.15
N LYS A 42 2.10 -21.92 -5.17
CA LYS A 42 2.93 -21.87 -6.38
C LYS A 42 2.35 -22.77 -7.45
N GLU A 43 2.06 -24.02 -7.09
CA GLU A 43 1.45 -25.00 -8.00
C GLU A 43 0.04 -24.56 -8.42
N THR A 44 -0.77 -24.07 -7.48
CA THR A 44 -2.11 -23.54 -7.78
C THR A 44 -2.04 -22.40 -8.79
N ALA A 45 -1.13 -21.44 -8.61
CA ALA A 45 -0.96 -20.33 -9.55
C ALA A 45 -0.53 -20.83 -10.93
N THR A 46 0.47 -21.72 -11.00
CA THR A 46 0.91 -22.33 -12.27
C THR A 46 -0.22 -23.11 -12.95
N HIS A 47 -1.01 -23.89 -12.21
CA HIS A 47 -2.14 -24.63 -12.75
C HIS A 47 -3.17 -23.73 -13.43
N PHE A 48 -3.42 -22.55 -12.86
CA PHE A 48 -4.34 -21.56 -13.42
C PHE A 48 -3.67 -20.56 -14.38
N GLY A 49 -2.41 -20.79 -14.76
CA GLY A 49 -1.68 -19.93 -15.70
C GLY A 49 -1.31 -18.55 -15.14
N VAL A 50 -1.27 -18.40 -13.82
CA VAL A 50 -0.93 -17.14 -13.14
C VAL A 50 0.57 -17.11 -12.83
N ASP A 51 1.29 -16.22 -13.48
CA ASP A 51 2.67 -15.91 -13.14
C ASP A 51 2.74 -14.80 -12.07
N VAL A 52 2.82 -15.22 -10.82
CA VAL A 52 2.91 -14.32 -9.66
C VAL A 52 4.16 -13.44 -9.73
N GLY A 53 5.26 -13.93 -10.32
CA GLY A 53 6.50 -13.17 -10.49
C GLY A 53 6.33 -12.02 -11.46
N LYS A 54 5.72 -12.30 -12.63
CA LYS A 54 5.40 -11.30 -13.65
C LYS A 54 4.47 -10.22 -13.10
N ILE A 55 3.37 -10.60 -12.46
CA ILE A 55 2.42 -9.64 -11.89
C ILE A 55 3.08 -8.77 -10.81
N ARG A 56 3.94 -9.34 -9.97
CA ARG A 56 4.69 -8.56 -8.98
C ARG A 56 5.62 -7.54 -9.65
N ALA A 57 6.28 -7.92 -10.73
CA ALA A 57 7.13 -7.01 -11.50
C ALA A 57 6.31 -5.89 -12.15
N GLU A 58 5.18 -6.21 -12.77
CA GLU A 58 4.26 -5.22 -13.37
C GLU A 58 3.71 -4.24 -12.32
N HIS A 59 3.29 -4.73 -11.16
CA HIS A 59 2.86 -3.87 -10.05
C HIS A 59 3.99 -2.98 -9.53
N HIS A 60 5.21 -3.50 -9.45
CA HIS A 60 6.37 -2.71 -9.05
C HIS A 60 6.63 -1.59 -10.06
N GLU A 61 6.66 -1.92 -11.36
CA GLU A 61 6.88 -0.95 -12.45
C GLU A 61 5.78 0.11 -12.49
N ALA A 62 4.51 -0.28 -12.40
CA ALA A 62 3.39 0.65 -12.36
C ALA A 62 3.46 1.61 -11.16
N LYS A 63 3.89 1.09 -10.00
CA LYS A 63 4.09 1.87 -8.79
C LYS A 63 5.25 2.87 -8.96
N GLU A 64 6.39 2.46 -9.50
CA GLU A 64 7.50 3.38 -9.80
C GLU A 64 7.08 4.46 -10.81
N HIS A 65 6.41 4.07 -11.89
CA HIS A 65 5.88 5.00 -12.88
C HIS A 65 4.92 6.02 -12.27
N PHE A 66 4.01 5.58 -11.37
CA PHE A 66 3.13 6.49 -10.65
C PHE A 66 3.91 7.55 -9.86
N TYR A 67 4.93 7.16 -9.09
CA TYR A 67 5.73 8.09 -8.28
C TYR A 67 6.62 9.01 -9.11
N ALA A 68 7.11 8.54 -10.26
CA ALA A 68 7.86 9.36 -11.20
C ALA A 68 6.95 10.40 -11.87
N ALA A 69 5.82 9.97 -12.44
CA ALA A 69 4.89 10.83 -13.18
C ALA A 69 4.20 11.87 -12.30
N ASN A 70 3.99 11.58 -11.01
CA ASN A 70 3.26 12.45 -10.09
C ASN A 70 4.17 13.24 -9.13
N LYS A 71 5.48 13.29 -9.35
CA LYS A 71 6.45 13.92 -8.43
C LYS A 71 6.01 15.31 -7.95
N GLU A 72 5.68 16.21 -8.88
CA GLU A 72 5.29 17.59 -8.54
C GLU A 72 3.95 17.67 -7.80
N ASN A 73 2.99 16.82 -8.17
CA ASN A 73 1.69 16.73 -7.49
C ASN A 73 1.85 16.20 -6.06
N ILE A 74 2.70 15.19 -5.86
CA ILE A 74 3.05 14.66 -4.54
C ILE A 74 3.66 15.77 -3.69
N ILE A 75 4.69 16.47 -4.19
CA ILE A 75 5.36 17.54 -3.44
C ILE A 75 4.39 18.63 -3.05
N ARG A 76 3.59 19.12 -4.01
CA ARG A 76 2.59 20.18 -3.78
C ARG A 76 1.56 19.75 -2.73
N TYR A 77 0.97 18.58 -2.90
CA TYR A 77 -0.08 18.09 -2.01
C TYR A 77 0.45 17.84 -0.60
N LEU A 78 1.59 17.17 -0.47
CA LEU A 78 2.19 16.88 0.84
C LEU A 78 2.70 18.14 1.54
N ALA A 79 3.12 19.17 0.80
CA ALA A 79 3.48 20.46 1.38
C ALA A 79 2.27 21.10 2.08
N GLN A 80 1.13 21.15 1.39
CA GLN A 80 -0.12 21.66 1.95
C GLN A 80 -0.59 20.79 3.13
N TYR A 81 -0.67 19.47 2.92
CA TYR A 81 -1.15 18.50 3.90
C TYR A 81 -0.36 18.51 5.21
N ASN A 82 0.95 18.79 5.15
CA ASN A 82 1.80 18.84 6.34
C ASN A 82 2.05 20.27 6.85
N GLY A 83 1.46 21.30 6.23
CA GLY A 83 1.71 22.70 6.56
C GLY A 83 3.17 23.13 6.38
N ARG A 84 3.83 22.68 5.30
CA ARG A 84 5.26 22.87 5.02
C ARG A 84 5.50 23.51 3.66
N SER A 85 6.73 24.00 3.46
CA SER A 85 7.17 24.45 2.14
C SER A 85 7.40 23.28 1.20
N ARG A 86 7.24 23.49 -0.12
CA ARG A 86 7.57 22.50 -1.14
C ARG A 86 9.05 22.07 -1.06
N ALA A 87 9.94 23.04 -0.81
CA ALA A 87 11.36 22.78 -0.65
C ALA A 87 11.64 21.83 0.53
N ASP A 88 10.89 21.90 1.62
CA ASP A 88 11.07 20.97 2.75
C ASP A 88 10.60 19.55 2.42
N ILE A 89 9.51 19.42 1.67
CA ILE A 89 9.04 18.11 1.19
C ILE A 89 10.03 17.50 0.18
N GLU A 90 10.59 18.31 -0.72
CA GLU A 90 11.63 17.88 -1.66
C GLU A 90 12.89 17.35 -0.96
N LYS A 91 13.25 17.90 0.21
CA LYS A 91 14.38 17.39 1.01
C LYS A 91 14.15 15.95 1.49
N TYR A 92 12.89 15.51 1.60
CA TYR A 92 12.51 14.15 1.96
C TYR A 92 12.38 13.24 0.73
N ALA A 93 11.91 13.75 -0.39
CA ALA A 93 11.67 12.97 -1.61
C ALA A 93 12.92 12.79 -2.50
N ARG A 94 14.13 12.79 -1.92
CA ARG A 94 15.39 12.78 -2.69
C ARG A 94 15.70 11.42 -3.32
N ARG A 95 15.28 10.31 -2.71
CA ARG A 95 15.33 8.96 -3.31
C ARG A 95 13.93 8.53 -3.75
N GLU A 96 13.84 7.65 -4.74
CA GLU A 96 12.54 7.11 -5.20
C GLU A 96 11.87 6.30 -4.10
N GLU A 97 12.65 5.50 -3.37
CA GLU A 97 12.24 4.72 -2.18
C GLU A 97 11.61 5.60 -1.08
N ASP A 98 12.00 6.88 -1.01
CA ASP A 98 11.50 7.80 0.00
C ASP A 98 10.05 8.26 -0.29
N ARG A 99 9.56 8.20 -1.54
CA ARG A 99 8.28 8.84 -1.91
C ARG A 99 7.07 8.07 -1.42
N HIS A 100 7.10 6.74 -1.55
CA HIS A 100 6.06 5.88 -0.98
C HIS A 100 5.99 6.06 0.53
N PHE A 101 7.15 6.01 1.19
CA PHE A 101 7.23 6.20 2.62
C PHE A 101 6.82 7.61 3.03
N LEU A 102 7.11 8.65 2.26
CA LEU A 102 6.74 10.04 2.57
C LEU A 102 5.23 10.25 2.63
N ILE A 103 4.47 9.57 1.76
CA ILE A 103 2.99 9.55 1.84
C ILE A 103 2.54 8.86 3.12
N LEU A 104 3.11 7.69 3.43
CA LEU A 104 2.84 6.96 4.66
C LEU A 104 3.18 7.79 5.90
N ALA A 105 4.33 8.45 5.90
CA ALA A 105 4.84 9.28 6.98
C ALA A 105 3.96 10.49 7.23
N SER A 106 3.41 11.09 6.17
CA SER A 106 2.46 12.19 6.27
C SER A 106 1.17 11.73 6.95
N ALA A 107 0.62 10.58 6.55
CA ALA A 107 -0.57 10.00 7.19
C ALA A 107 -0.30 9.62 8.66
N LEU A 108 0.86 9.03 8.95
CA LEU A 108 1.30 8.73 10.32
C LEU A 108 1.45 9.98 11.19
N ALA A 109 2.00 11.05 10.64
CA ALA A 109 2.16 12.32 11.35
C ALA A 109 0.78 12.88 11.75
N LYS A 110 -0.18 12.91 10.80
CA LYS A 110 -1.54 13.38 11.06
C LYS A 110 -2.25 12.54 12.12
N LEU A 111 -2.27 11.21 11.96
CA LEU A 111 -3.01 10.31 12.85
C LEU A 111 -2.34 10.14 14.22
N GLY A 112 -1.01 10.19 14.27
CA GLY A 112 -0.24 10.14 15.51
C GLY A 112 -0.11 11.48 16.23
N HIS A 113 -0.73 12.54 15.69
CA HIS A 113 -0.62 13.91 16.20
C HIS A 113 0.85 14.35 16.40
N LYS A 114 1.70 14.01 15.45
CA LYS A 114 3.12 14.40 15.37
C LYS A 114 3.37 15.26 14.13
N ASN A 115 4.52 15.91 14.09
CA ASN A 115 4.97 16.54 12.86
C ASN A 115 5.68 15.52 11.95
N LEU A 116 5.72 15.82 10.64
CA LEU A 116 6.38 14.97 9.66
C LEU A 116 7.86 14.69 10.00
N ASP A 117 8.58 15.68 10.54
CA ASP A 117 10.00 15.54 10.89
C ASP A 117 10.24 14.45 11.94
N THR A 118 9.35 14.31 12.92
CA THR A 118 9.41 13.25 13.93
C THR A 118 9.32 11.89 13.26
N VAL A 119 8.36 11.69 12.35
CA VAL A 119 8.17 10.42 11.66
C VAL A 119 9.35 10.11 10.73
N MET A 120 9.83 11.11 9.98
CA MET A 120 11.01 10.97 9.12
C MET A 120 12.28 10.67 9.91
N LYS A 121 12.43 11.24 11.12
CA LYS A 121 13.56 10.93 12.02
C LYS A 121 13.50 9.48 12.49
N MET A 122 12.34 8.99 12.94
CA MET A 122 12.19 7.59 13.36
C MET A 122 12.59 6.63 12.23
N HIS A 123 12.12 6.88 11.01
CA HIS A 123 12.49 6.06 9.86
C HIS A 123 14.00 6.08 9.56
N ARG A 124 14.62 7.27 9.60
CA ARG A 124 16.07 7.41 9.40
C ARG A 124 16.91 6.81 10.52
N SER A 125 16.35 6.67 11.72
CA SER A 125 16.96 5.96 12.84
C SER A 125 16.91 4.44 12.70
N GLY A 126 16.37 3.92 11.59
CA GLY A 126 16.33 2.49 11.29
C GLY A 126 15.00 1.83 11.63
N ASN A 127 14.03 2.57 12.18
CA ASN A 127 12.73 2.00 12.49
C ASN A 127 11.97 1.65 11.21
N ASP A 128 11.44 0.43 11.17
CA ASP A 128 10.57 0.02 10.09
C ASP A 128 9.15 0.62 10.28
N PRO A 129 8.33 0.67 9.21
CA PRO A 129 6.99 1.27 9.29
C PRO A 129 6.11 0.70 10.39
N GLN A 130 6.25 -0.59 10.71
CA GLN A 130 5.46 -1.27 11.72
C GLN A 130 5.82 -0.80 13.13
N GLU A 131 7.11 -0.66 13.42
CA GLU A 131 7.58 -0.11 14.70
C GLU A 131 7.12 1.33 14.89
N ILE A 132 7.14 2.14 13.82
CA ILE A 132 6.66 3.52 13.85
C ILE A 132 5.15 3.56 14.14
N ILE A 133 4.34 2.73 13.47
CA ILE A 133 2.90 2.60 13.72
C ILE A 133 2.62 2.31 15.20
N GLU A 134 3.34 1.34 15.76
CA GLU A 134 3.18 0.92 17.16
C GLU A 134 3.60 2.00 18.14
N SER A 135 4.75 2.64 17.89
CA SER A 135 5.27 3.74 18.71
C SER A 135 4.31 4.94 18.73
N LEU A 136 3.70 5.26 17.58
CA LEU A 136 2.73 6.34 17.45
C LEU A 136 1.30 5.94 17.86
N LYS A 137 1.07 4.66 18.20
CA LYS A 137 -0.24 4.10 18.55
C LYS A 137 -1.31 4.39 17.49
N VAL A 138 -0.92 4.37 16.22
CA VAL A 138 -1.82 4.66 15.10
C VAL A 138 -2.62 3.42 14.73
N ASP A 139 -3.94 3.57 14.56
CA ASP A 139 -4.77 2.49 14.03
C ASP A 139 -4.42 2.21 12.56
N ARG A 140 -4.13 0.94 12.24
CA ARG A 140 -3.70 0.54 10.88
C ARG A 140 -4.80 0.75 9.86
N HIS A 141 -6.06 0.51 10.22
CA HIS A 141 -7.15 0.65 9.26
C HIS A 141 -7.36 2.11 8.87
N ALA A 142 -7.37 3.01 9.85
CA ALA A 142 -7.39 4.46 9.64
C ALA A 142 -6.18 4.92 8.82
N LEU A 143 -4.99 4.39 9.09
CA LEU A 143 -3.78 4.71 8.34
C LEU A 143 -3.90 4.36 6.85
N PHE A 144 -4.28 3.14 6.52
CA PHE A 144 -4.43 2.74 5.12
C PHE A 144 -5.55 3.49 4.39
N LYS A 145 -6.63 3.84 5.11
CA LYS A 145 -7.68 4.70 4.58
C LYS A 145 -7.16 6.11 4.26
N GLU A 146 -6.36 6.68 5.14
CA GLU A 146 -5.75 7.99 4.94
C GLU A 146 -4.73 7.99 3.79
N VAL A 147 -3.84 6.98 3.73
CA VAL A 147 -2.89 6.81 2.62
C VAL A 147 -3.61 6.71 1.27
N ARG A 148 -4.71 5.95 1.22
CA ARG A 148 -5.55 5.86 0.02
C ARG A 148 -6.13 7.23 -0.36
N SER A 149 -6.68 7.96 0.62
CA SER A 149 -7.21 9.30 0.38
C SER A 149 -6.13 10.27 -0.17
N ILE A 150 -4.88 10.15 0.29
CA ILE A 150 -3.76 10.95 -0.22
C ILE A 150 -3.46 10.57 -1.69
N HIS A 151 -3.38 9.28 -2.02
CA HIS A 151 -3.15 8.85 -3.40
C HIS A 151 -4.25 9.33 -4.36
N GLU A 152 -5.53 9.23 -3.97
CA GLU A 152 -6.66 9.70 -4.79
C GLU A 152 -6.59 11.23 -5.01
N ALA A 153 -6.20 11.99 -3.98
CA ALA A 153 -6.03 13.44 -4.12
C ALA A 153 -4.86 13.82 -5.04
N ILE A 154 -3.75 13.09 -4.99
CA ILE A 154 -2.59 13.28 -5.89
C ILE A 154 -2.98 13.01 -7.35
N GLN A 155 -3.81 11.99 -7.59
CA GLN A 155 -4.30 11.62 -8.92
C GLN A 155 -5.39 12.57 -9.45
N GLY A 156 -5.86 13.52 -8.64
CA GLY A 156 -6.99 14.40 -9.02
C GLY A 156 -8.33 13.66 -9.07
N THR A 157 -8.42 12.45 -8.53
CA THR A 157 -9.65 11.64 -8.46
C THR A 157 -10.45 11.89 -7.19
N SER A 158 -9.88 12.66 -6.24
CA SER A 158 -10.56 13.17 -5.04
C SER A 158 -10.65 14.69 -5.09
N THR A 159 -11.84 15.24 -4.84
CA THR A 159 -12.10 16.69 -4.71
C THR A 159 -11.81 17.22 -3.31
N ARG A 160 -11.31 16.37 -2.40
CA ARG A 160 -11.02 16.79 -1.03
C ARG A 160 -9.73 17.61 -1.00
N PRO A 161 -9.78 18.89 -0.60
CA PRO A 161 -8.56 19.66 -0.41
C PRO A 161 -7.70 19.04 0.69
N PRO A 162 -6.38 19.18 0.63
CA PRO A 162 -5.55 18.92 1.81
C PRO A 162 -6.03 19.86 2.92
N ASN A 163 -6.58 19.27 3.99
CA ASN A 163 -7.01 19.98 5.19
C ASN A 163 -5.81 20.53 5.95
#